data_AF-A0AAF0E6T0-F1
#
_entry.id   AF-A0AAF0E6T0-F1
#
_cell.length_a   1.000
_cell.length_b   1.000
_cell.length_c   1.000
_cell.angle_alpha   90.00
_cell.angle_beta   90.00
_cell.angle_gamma   90.00
#
_symmetry.space_group_name_H-M   'P 1'
#
loop_
_entity.id
_entity.type
_entity.pdbx_description
1 polymer ?
#
loop_
_entity_poly.entity_id
_entity_poly.type
_entity_poly.pdbx_seq_one_letter_code
_entity_poly.pdbx_strand_id
1 'polypeptide(L)'
;MGVCNIRLLYPDSPSESCQGILSLGPAFLFAVLGGLCWYSCYKLRPVFWEIAHVLLYLIFFIPRLYVRSEEQWDEALTVAQTVLSSFIRTSIVEALRILNLEVCVLVMIALAWHSNSPMVSLLSSTRECWADIDDPRFMLALWIGSGWAAAELLASTWQLFKFVPLYRTVERPMLSLDEEDILNDFVEEGHPTNESGPSQSNSSLSSGQVSDELEQLSLDELILMREKTEFEEQLGDYLENVPPAIITLWRMDTVLWHLGSSLLICASLTEAQGCSSLSMIEGDVYRFTPFPALVRVGVTYWILVLLHGIGSIIWMISLPRIGLTTVTYTSMLVGLILVSAGLGRWNALV
;
A
#
# COMPACT_ATOMS: atom_id res chain seq x y z
N MET A 1 10.66 -7.78 -33.16
CA MET A 1 10.48 -8.20 -31.76
C MET A 1 9.51 -7.23 -31.13
N GLY A 2 8.20 -7.54 -31.18
CA GLY A 2 7.18 -6.70 -30.58
C GLY A 2 6.87 -7.25 -29.20
N VAL A 3 7.01 -6.43 -28.15
CA VAL A 3 6.84 -6.79 -26.73
C VAL A 3 5.36 -7.07 -26.35
N CYS A 4 4.57 -7.53 -27.31
CA CYS A 4 3.14 -7.80 -27.15
C CYS A 4 2.59 -8.45 -28.43
N ASN A 5 2.11 -9.69 -28.31
CA ASN A 5 1.47 -10.45 -29.37
C ASN A 5 -0.02 -10.65 -29.06
N ILE A 6 -0.90 -9.93 -29.75
CA ILE A 6 -2.34 -10.00 -29.50
C ILE A 6 -2.94 -11.35 -29.92
N ARG A 7 -2.27 -12.11 -30.81
CA ARG A 7 -2.73 -13.45 -31.20
C ARG A 7 -2.76 -14.44 -30.05
N LEU A 8 -2.04 -14.15 -28.98
CA LEU A 8 -2.06 -14.91 -27.75
C LEU A 8 -3.45 -14.89 -27.10
N LEU A 9 -4.14 -13.74 -27.09
CA LEU A 9 -5.53 -13.65 -26.61
C LEU A 9 -6.55 -13.92 -27.74
N TYR A 10 -6.19 -13.62 -28.98
CA TYR A 10 -7.06 -13.66 -30.15
C TYR A 10 -6.38 -14.32 -31.35
N PRO A 11 -6.37 -15.66 -31.45
CA PRO A 11 -5.63 -16.36 -32.50
C PRO A 11 -6.04 -15.92 -33.92
N ASP A 12 -7.31 -15.55 -34.10
CA ASP A 12 -7.87 -15.07 -35.39
C ASP A 12 -7.57 -13.60 -35.69
N SER A 13 -6.77 -12.91 -34.86
CA SER A 13 -6.45 -11.50 -35.07
C SER A 13 -5.62 -11.28 -36.35
N PRO A 14 -6.01 -10.32 -37.22
CA PRO A 14 -5.31 -10.02 -38.45
C PRO A 14 -3.92 -9.42 -38.21
N SER A 15 -3.72 -8.75 -37.08
CA SER A 15 -2.43 -8.19 -36.66
C SER A 15 -1.82 -8.97 -35.50
N GLU A 16 -0.50 -9.12 -35.50
CA GLU A 16 0.26 -9.68 -34.36
C GLU A 16 0.57 -8.60 -33.31
N SER A 17 0.72 -7.33 -33.73
CA SER A 17 1.09 -6.25 -32.82
C SER A 17 -0.09 -5.74 -31.97
N CYS A 18 0.17 -5.42 -30.70
CA CYS A 18 -0.79 -4.76 -29.84
C CYS A 18 -0.89 -3.23 -30.02
N GLN A 19 -0.19 -2.61 -30.99
CA GLN A 19 -0.12 -1.15 -31.13
C GLN A 19 -1.49 -0.46 -31.27
N GLY A 20 -2.48 -1.13 -31.88
CA GLY A 20 -3.84 -0.60 -32.03
C GLY A 20 -4.67 -0.63 -30.74
N ILE A 21 -4.46 -1.63 -29.87
CA ILE A 21 -5.26 -1.87 -28.67
C ILE A 21 -4.60 -1.26 -27.44
N LEU A 22 -3.27 -1.34 -27.36
CA LEU A 22 -2.45 -0.82 -26.27
C LEU A 22 -1.78 0.51 -26.67
N SER A 23 -2.55 1.41 -27.28
CA SER A 23 -2.09 2.77 -27.54
C SER A 23 -1.95 3.56 -26.22
N LEU A 24 -1.38 4.77 -26.28
CA LEU A 24 -1.12 5.59 -25.09
C LEU A 24 -2.41 5.86 -24.27
N GLY A 25 -3.56 5.96 -24.92
CA GLY A 25 -4.86 6.20 -24.25
C GLY A 25 -5.28 5.05 -23.33
N PRO A 26 -5.50 3.83 -23.86
CA PRO A 26 -5.83 2.65 -23.05
C PRO A 26 -4.76 2.33 -21.99
N ALA A 27 -3.48 2.48 -22.31
CA ALA A 27 -2.39 2.31 -21.34
C ALA A 27 -2.53 3.27 -20.14
N PHE A 28 -2.79 4.56 -20.41
CA PHE A 28 -3.05 5.54 -19.37
C PHE A 28 -4.32 5.24 -18.58
N LEU A 29 -5.39 4.76 -19.24
CA LEU A 29 -6.62 4.33 -18.56
C LEU A 29 -6.34 3.21 -17.54
N PHE A 30 -5.55 2.20 -17.90
CA PHE A 30 -5.20 1.11 -16.98
C PHE A 30 -4.36 1.59 -15.79
N ALA A 31 -3.44 2.54 -16.01
CA ALA A 31 -2.70 3.18 -14.93
C ALA A 31 -3.64 3.96 -13.98
N VAL A 32 -4.59 4.72 -14.52
CA VAL A 32 -5.59 5.45 -13.74
C VAL A 32 -6.47 4.50 -12.94
N LEU A 33 -6.91 3.38 -13.52
CA LEU A 33 -7.67 2.34 -12.81
C LEU A 33 -6.86 1.75 -11.65
N GLY A 34 -5.57 1.50 -11.85
CA GLY A 34 -4.63 1.14 -10.78
C GLY A 34 -4.60 2.16 -9.63
N GLY A 35 -4.48 3.45 -9.97
CA GLY A 35 -4.50 4.55 -8.98
C GLY A 35 -5.84 4.70 -8.26
N LEU A 36 -6.97 4.49 -8.93
CA LEU A 36 -8.30 4.51 -8.31
C LEU A 36 -8.50 3.34 -7.34
N CYS A 37 -7.98 2.16 -7.70
CA CYS A 37 -8.01 0.99 -6.83
C CYS A 37 -7.16 1.23 -5.57
N TRP A 38 -5.97 1.81 -5.75
CA TRP A 38 -5.15 2.29 -4.63
C TRP A 38 -5.90 3.28 -3.73
N TYR A 39 -6.55 4.29 -4.32
CA TYR A 39 -7.28 5.31 -3.57
C TYR A 39 -8.42 4.71 -2.75
N SER A 40 -9.11 3.72 -3.31
CA SER A 40 -10.15 2.96 -2.62
C SER A 40 -9.58 2.24 -1.39
N CYS A 41 -8.44 1.56 -1.51
CA CYS A 41 -7.72 0.95 -0.38
C CYS A 41 -7.31 1.99 0.68
N TYR A 42 -6.79 3.14 0.22
CA TYR A 42 -6.32 4.21 1.11
C TYR A 42 -7.47 4.72 1.99
N LYS A 43 -8.66 4.93 1.42
CA LYS A 43 -9.84 5.39 2.16
C LYS A 43 -10.45 4.32 3.09
N LEU A 44 -10.21 3.04 2.83
CA LEU A 44 -10.70 1.94 3.67
C LEU A 44 -9.82 1.63 4.88
N ARG A 45 -8.64 2.26 5.02
CA ARG A 45 -7.74 2.09 6.17
C ARG A 45 -8.43 2.15 7.55
N PRO A 46 -9.25 3.16 7.89
CA PRO A 46 -9.93 3.21 9.19
C PRO A 46 -10.91 2.04 9.36
N VAL A 47 -11.60 1.65 8.28
CA VAL A 47 -12.55 0.52 8.30
C VAL A 47 -11.85 -0.78 8.66
N PHE A 48 -10.61 -0.99 8.20
CA PHE A 48 -9.85 -2.20 8.54
C PHE A 48 -9.53 -2.28 10.04
N TRP A 49 -9.21 -1.15 10.65
CA TRP A 49 -8.94 -1.07 12.09
C TRP A 49 -10.21 -1.40 12.91
N GLU A 50 -11.36 -0.85 12.52
CA GLU A 50 -12.65 -1.13 13.15
C GLU A 50 -13.07 -2.60 12.98
N ILE A 51 -12.91 -3.16 11.78
CA ILE A 51 -13.20 -4.59 11.54
C ILE A 51 -12.30 -5.47 12.41
N ALA A 52 -11.00 -5.16 12.49
CA ALA A 52 -10.07 -5.89 13.35
C ALA A 52 -10.49 -5.79 14.83
N HIS A 53 -10.89 -4.60 15.27
CA HIS A 53 -11.40 -4.37 16.63
C HIS A 53 -12.60 -5.26 16.94
N VAL A 54 -13.63 -5.21 16.09
CA VAL A 54 -14.86 -5.99 16.26
C VAL A 54 -14.57 -7.49 16.24
N LEU A 55 -13.74 -7.97 15.31
CA LEU A 55 -13.37 -9.38 15.22
C LEU A 55 -12.65 -9.87 16.48
N LEU A 56 -11.68 -9.12 16.99
CA LEU A 56 -10.99 -9.48 18.23
C LEU A 56 -11.93 -9.44 19.42
N TYR A 57 -12.78 -8.42 19.50
CA TYR A 57 -13.75 -8.32 20.58
C TYR A 57 -14.71 -9.52 20.59
N LEU A 58 -15.16 -9.98 19.41
CA LEU A 58 -16.00 -11.17 19.29
C LEU A 58 -15.26 -12.46 19.66
N ILE A 59 -14.02 -12.64 19.19
CA ILE A 59 -13.20 -13.83 19.46
C ILE A 59 -12.85 -13.93 20.95
N PHE A 60 -12.49 -12.80 21.57
CA PHE A 60 -12.04 -12.73 22.95
C PHE A 60 -13.14 -12.40 23.97
N PHE A 61 -14.40 -12.28 23.53
CA PHE A 61 -15.55 -12.00 24.40
C PHE A 61 -15.68 -13.01 25.55
N ILE A 62 -15.56 -14.31 25.25
CA ILE A 62 -15.70 -15.39 26.24
C ILE A 62 -14.46 -15.49 27.16
N PRO A 63 -13.21 -15.50 26.63
CA PRO A 63 -12.00 -15.46 27.46
C PRO A 63 -11.94 -14.27 28.42
N ARG A 64 -12.44 -13.09 28.02
CA ARG A 64 -12.44 -11.87 28.84
C ARG A 64 -13.22 -12.05 30.16
N LEU A 65 -14.27 -12.87 30.16
CA LEU A 65 -15.04 -13.14 31.38
C LEU A 65 -14.27 -13.96 32.43
N TYR A 66 -13.16 -14.59 32.03
CA TYR A 66 -12.44 -15.55 32.85
C TYR A 66 -11.14 -15.02 33.47
N VAL A 67 -10.65 -13.86 33.01
CA VAL A 67 -9.31 -13.38 33.41
C VAL A 67 -9.40 -12.08 34.20
N ARG A 68 -8.56 -11.99 35.25
CA ARG A 68 -8.71 -11.06 36.38
C ARG A 68 -7.84 -9.79 36.29
N SER A 69 -6.92 -9.71 35.32
CA SER A 69 -5.88 -8.67 35.26
C SER A 69 -6.06 -7.76 34.04
N GLU A 70 -6.95 -6.76 34.10
CA GLU A 70 -7.36 -5.92 32.96
C GLU A 70 -6.19 -5.27 32.18
N GLU A 71 -5.17 -4.77 32.88
CA GLU A 71 -4.06 -4.00 32.26
C GLU A 71 -3.25 -4.80 31.23
N GLN A 72 -2.86 -6.04 31.54
CA GLN A 72 -2.12 -6.90 30.61
C GLN A 72 -2.97 -7.38 29.43
N TRP A 73 -4.31 -7.38 29.56
CA TRP A 73 -5.20 -7.71 28.45
C TRP A 73 -5.29 -6.58 27.44
N ASP A 74 -5.30 -5.34 27.90
CA ASP A 74 -5.42 -4.18 27.02
C ASP A 74 -4.16 -4.00 26.15
N GLU A 75 -2.97 -4.21 26.72
CA GLU A 75 -1.72 -4.25 25.95
C GLU A 75 -1.70 -5.39 24.91
N ALA A 76 -2.12 -6.60 25.30
CA ALA A 76 -2.16 -7.73 24.37
C ALA A 76 -3.18 -7.52 23.25
N LEU A 77 -4.34 -6.93 23.55
CA LEU A 77 -5.42 -6.67 22.61
C LEU A 77 -5.02 -5.59 21.59
N THR A 78 -4.35 -4.52 22.02
CA THR A 78 -3.87 -3.45 21.12
C THR A 78 -2.82 -3.96 20.14
N VAL A 79 -1.87 -4.79 20.59
CA VAL A 79 -0.89 -5.45 19.71
C VAL A 79 -1.59 -6.40 18.74
N ALA A 80 -2.50 -7.25 19.22
CA ALA A 80 -3.25 -8.17 18.39
C ALA A 80 -4.11 -7.43 17.33
N GLN A 81 -4.70 -6.31 17.70
CA GLN A 81 -5.48 -5.45 16.82
C GLN A 81 -4.64 -4.86 15.70
N THR A 82 -3.45 -4.38 16.03
CA THR A 82 -2.50 -3.84 15.04
C THR A 82 -2.06 -4.92 14.05
N VAL A 83 -1.72 -6.11 14.55
CA VAL A 83 -1.34 -7.27 13.73
C VAL A 83 -2.50 -7.69 12.82
N LEU A 84 -3.70 -7.87 13.37
CA LEU A 84 -4.86 -8.32 12.62
C LEU A 84 -5.29 -7.29 11.57
N SER A 85 -5.31 -6.01 11.93
CA SER A 85 -5.62 -4.91 11.00
C SER A 85 -4.62 -4.89 9.83
N SER A 86 -3.33 -5.12 10.10
CA SER A 86 -2.30 -5.23 9.06
C SER A 86 -2.61 -6.37 8.08
N PHE A 87 -2.93 -7.57 8.56
CA PHE A 87 -3.27 -8.72 7.70
C PHE A 87 -4.58 -8.55 6.94
N ILE A 88 -5.61 -7.96 7.55
CA ILE A 88 -6.88 -7.65 6.88
C ILE A 88 -6.63 -6.65 5.74
N ARG A 89 -5.86 -5.59 6.02
CA ARG A 89 -5.47 -4.60 5.02
C ARG A 89 -4.71 -5.23 3.86
N THR A 90 -3.68 -6.04 4.12
CA THR A 90 -2.89 -6.66 3.04
C THR A 90 -3.73 -7.64 2.22
N SER A 91 -4.58 -8.43 2.87
CA SER A 91 -5.55 -9.33 2.22
C SER A 91 -6.46 -8.56 1.24
N ILE A 92 -7.06 -7.46 1.70
CA ILE A 92 -7.97 -6.66 0.87
C ILE A 92 -7.22 -5.97 -0.27
N VAL A 93 -6.01 -5.47 -0.03
CA VAL A 93 -5.15 -4.86 -1.07
C VAL A 93 -4.84 -5.87 -2.18
N GLU A 94 -4.41 -7.08 -1.85
CA GLU A 94 -4.10 -8.09 -2.88
C GLU A 94 -5.37 -8.59 -3.59
N ALA A 95 -6.50 -8.70 -2.89
CA ALA A 95 -7.79 -9.07 -3.49
C ALA A 95 -8.26 -8.01 -4.51
N LEU A 96 -8.11 -6.72 -4.16
CA LEU A 96 -8.45 -5.61 -5.04
C LEU A 96 -7.55 -5.56 -6.27
N ARG A 97 -6.27 -5.95 -6.17
CA ARG A 97 -5.39 -6.08 -7.34
C ARG A 97 -5.85 -7.17 -8.30
N ILE A 98 -6.25 -8.33 -7.78
CA ILE A 98 -6.83 -9.41 -8.61
C ILE A 98 -8.06 -8.88 -9.35
N LEU A 99 -8.99 -8.24 -8.62
CA LEU A 99 -10.20 -7.68 -9.21
C LEU A 99 -9.90 -6.62 -10.27
N ASN A 100 -8.92 -5.74 -10.01
CA ASN A 100 -8.53 -4.70 -10.95
C ASN A 100 -7.94 -5.30 -12.24
N LEU A 101 -7.11 -6.35 -12.13
CA LEU A 101 -6.58 -7.03 -13.29
C LEU A 101 -7.70 -7.69 -14.11
N GLU A 102 -8.63 -8.41 -13.47
CA GLU A 102 -9.80 -9.00 -14.15
C GLU A 102 -10.61 -7.95 -14.92
N VAL A 103 -10.94 -6.83 -14.28
CA VAL A 103 -11.68 -5.73 -14.91
C VAL A 103 -10.90 -5.19 -16.11
N CYS A 104 -9.60 -4.96 -15.97
CA CYS A 104 -8.78 -4.44 -17.06
C CYS A 104 -8.63 -5.43 -18.22
N VAL A 105 -8.52 -6.73 -17.94
CA VAL A 105 -8.53 -7.78 -18.99
C VAL A 105 -9.85 -7.79 -19.73
N LEU A 106 -10.99 -7.67 -19.03
CA LEU A 106 -12.31 -7.57 -19.66
C LEU A 106 -12.45 -6.31 -20.53
N VAL A 107 -11.91 -5.17 -20.08
CA VAL A 107 -11.87 -3.92 -20.87
C VAL A 107 -11.01 -4.10 -22.12
N MET A 108 -9.83 -4.72 -22.01
CA MET A 108 -9.00 -5.04 -23.19
C MET A 108 -9.75 -5.94 -24.17
N ILE A 109 -10.47 -6.94 -23.65
CA ILE A 109 -11.26 -7.86 -24.47
C ILE A 109 -12.39 -7.11 -25.19
N ALA A 110 -13.08 -6.22 -24.50
CA ALA A 110 -14.14 -5.39 -25.09
C ALA A 110 -13.60 -4.44 -26.16
N LEU A 111 -12.42 -3.83 -25.94
CA LEU A 111 -11.76 -2.97 -26.93
C LEU A 111 -11.33 -3.76 -28.17
N ALA A 112 -10.79 -4.96 -27.98
CA ALA A 112 -10.41 -5.86 -29.07
C ALA A 112 -11.65 -6.30 -29.89
N TRP A 113 -12.76 -6.62 -29.21
CA TRP A 113 -14.03 -6.97 -29.86
C TRP A 113 -14.64 -5.80 -30.63
N HIS A 114 -14.50 -4.56 -30.14
CA HIS A 114 -14.97 -3.39 -30.88
C HIS A 114 -14.15 -3.16 -32.15
N SER A 115 -12.85 -3.46 -32.12
CA SER A 115 -11.95 -3.26 -33.25
C SER A 115 -12.10 -4.34 -34.34
N ASN A 116 -12.40 -5.58 -33.98
CA ASN A 116 -12.45 -6.73 -34.89
C ASN A 116 -13.80 -7.45 -34.78
N SER A 117 -14.49 -7.63 -35.92
CA SER A 117 -15.79 -8.34 -36.09
C SER A 117 -15.94 -9.63 -35.26
N PRO A 118 -17.18 -10.04 -34.89
CA PRO A 118 -17.42 -11.07 -33.88
C PRO A 118 -16.98 -12.45 -34.39
N MET A 119 -15.98 -13.05 -33.77
CA MET A 119 -15.60 -14.44 -34.06
C MET A 119 -15.70 -15.30 -32.79
N VAL A 120 -16.41 -16.42 -32.96
CA VAL A 120 -16.95 -17.27 -31.91
C VAL A 120 -15.86 -18.16 -31.31
N SER A 121 -15.87 -18.18 -30.00
CA SER A 121 -15.10 -18.98 -29.06
C SER A 121 -15.17 -20.50 -29.26
N LEU A 122 -14.04 -21.18 -29.13
CA LEU A 122 -14.01 -22.53 -28.58
C LEU A 122 -13.05 -22.54 -27.38
N LEU A 123 -13.60 -22.62 -26.17
CA LEU A 123 -12.84 -22.85 -24.94
C LEU A 123 -12.82 -24.36 -24.65
N SER A 124 -11.68 -24.91 -24.24
CA SER A 124 -11.59 -26.23 -23.59
C SER A 124 -10.52 -26.21 -22.46
N SER A 125 -9.92 -27.29 -21.91
CA SER A 125 -8.84 -27.23 -20.87
C SER A 125 -7.53 -28.05 -21.12
N THR A 126 -6.32 -27.47 -20.95
CA THR A 126 -4.99 -28.17 -20.90
C THR A 126 -4.21 -27.64 -19.71
N ARG A 127 -3.25 -28.44 -19.24
CA ARG A 127 -2.91 -28.54 -17.82
C ARG A 127 -1.77 -27.65 -17.32
N GLU A 128 -0.83 -27.19 -18.15
CA GLU A 128 0.35 -26.45 -17.67
C GLU A 128 0.85 -25.46 -18.75
N CYS A 129 0.96 -24.17 -18.42
CA CYS A 129 1.49 -23.14 -19.30
C CYS A 129 2.18 -22.04 -18.49
N TRP A 130 3.14 -21.36 -19.12
CA TRP A 130 3.96 -20.31 -18.51
C TRP A 130 3.57 -18.93 -19.05
N ALA A 131 3.63 -17.91 -18.21
CA ALA A 131 3.44 -16.52 -18.61
C ALA A 131 4.71 -16.00 -19.31
N ASP A 132 4.55 -15.30 -20.42
CA ASP A 132 5.68 -14.77 -21.22
C ASP A 132 5.51 -13.26 -21.44
N ILE A 133 6.62 -12.58 -21.76
CA ILE A 133 6.66 -11.12 -21.95
C ILE A 133 5.81 -10.66 -23.15
N ASP A 134 5.62 -11.55 -24.12
CA ASP A 134 4.80 -11.30 -25.31
C ASP A 134 3.30 -11.28 -25.00
N ASP A 135 2.85 -11.74 -23.82
CA ASP A 135 1.45 -11.72 -23.44
C ASP A 135 0.99 -10.26 -23.18
N PRO A 136 -0.11 -9.77 -23.80
CA PRO A 136 -0.62 -8.42 -23.52
C PRO A 136 -0.97 -8.17 -22.04
N ARG A 137 -1.24 -9.24 -21.28
CA ARG A 137 -1.50 -9.16 -19.84
C ARG A 137 -0.26 -8.76 -19.04
N PHE A 138 0.95 -9.01 -19.54
CA PHE A 138 2.19 -8.51 -18.94
C PHE A 138 2.21 -6.98 -18.93
N MET A 139 1.95 -6.37 -20.09
CA MET A 139 1.89 -4.91 -20.20
C MET A 139 0.79 -4.32 -19.35
N LEU A 140 -0.36 -4.99 -19.27
CA LEU A 140 -1.44 -4.58 -18.39
C LEU A 140 -1.01 -4.60 -16.92
N ALA A 141 -0.36 -5.67 -16.48
CA ALA A 141 0.17 -5.80 -15.13
C ALA A 141 1.19 -4.69 -14.80
N LEU A 142 2.05 -4.33 -15.75
CA LEU A 142 2.99 -3.22 -15.61
C LEU A 142 2.28 -1.87 -15.47
N TRP A 143 1.30 -1.56 -16.31
CA TRP A 143 0.57 -0.29 -16.24
C TRP A 143 -0.26 -0.15 -14.98
N ILE A 144 -0.97 -1.22 -14.58
CA ILE A 144 -1.72 -1.26 -13.32
C ILE A 144 -0.78 -1.08 -12.12
N GLY A 145 0.30 -1.86 -12.07
CA GLY A 145 1.29 -1.79 -10.99
C GLY A 145 1.96 -0.43 -10.92
N SER A 146 2.31 0.16 -12.06
CA SER A 146 2.90 1.50 -12.15
C SER A 146 1.92 2.59 -11.70
N GLY A 147 0.65 2.50 -12.08
CA GLY A 147 -0.39 3.43 -11.65
C GLY A 147 -0.62 3.39 -10.13
N TRP A 148 -0.65 2.18 -9.56
CA TRP A 148 -0.73 1.97 -8.12
C TRP A 148 0.50 2.55 -7.40
N ALA A 149 1.70 2.22 -7.87
CA ALA A 149 2.95 2.68 -7.28
C ALA A 149 3.11 4.21 -7.36
N ALA A 150 2.71 4.82 -8.49
CA ALA A 150 2.70 6.27 -8.64
C ALA A 150 1.72 6.93 -7.66
N ALA A 151 0.54 6.36 -7.44
CA ALA A 151 -0.43 6.89 -6.48
C ALA A 151 0.10 6.81 -5.03
N GLU A 152 0.70 5.69 -4.64
CA GLU A 152 1.34 5.54 -3.33
C GLU A 152 2.49 6.54 -3.16
N LEU A 153 3.35 6.69 -4.18
CA LEU A 153 4.46 7.63 -4.18
C LEU A 153 3.97 9.08 -4.00
N LEU A 154 2.96 9.49 -4.76
CA LEU A 154 2.40 10.83 -4.70
C LEU A 154 1.78 11.12 -3.33
N ALA A 155 0.98 10.20 -2.80
CA ALA A 155 0.35 10.37 -1.50
C ALA A 155 1.36 10.39 -0.35
N SER A 156 2.34 9.50 -0.39
CA SER A 156 3.42 9.44 0.60
C SER A 156 4.30 10.69 0.57
N THR A 157 4.57 11.21 -0.62
CA THR A 157 5.32 12.46 -0.80
C THR A 157 4.51 13.66 -0.32
N TRP A 158 3.21 13.70 -0.66
CA TRP A 158 2.29 14.74 -0.20
C TRP A 158 2.19 14.79 1.33
N GLN A 159 2.09 13.63 1.99
CA GLN A 159 2.05 13.54 3.45
C GLN A 159 3.28 14.19 4.09
N LEU A 160 4.47 13.96 3.52
CA LEU A 160 5.70 14.58 4.01
C LEU A 160 5.74 16.09 3.75
N PHE A 161 5.26 16.53 2.58
CA PHE A 161 5.17 17.96 2.26
C PHE A 161 4.25 18.72 3.22
N LYS A 162 3.25 18.06 3.82
CA LYS A 162 2.37 18.65 4.84
C LYS A 162 3.15 19.19 6.04
N PHE A 163 4.29 18.58 6.38
CA PHE A 163 5.11 18.97 7.54
C PHE A 163 6.14 20.08 7.24
N VAL A 164 6.43 20.35 5.96
CA VAL A 164 7.41 21.38 5.55
C VAL A 164 7.15 22.78 6.12
N PRO A 165 5.90 23.28 6.20
CA PRO A 165 5.63 24.59 6.80
C PRO A 165 6.07 24.70 8.26
N LEU A 166 6.03 23.59 9.01
CA LEU A 166 6.37 23.58 10.43
C LEU A 166 7.87 23.76 10.67
N TYR A 167 8.73 23.29 9.75
CA TYR A 167 10.18 23.55 9.84
C TYR A 167 10.57 25.01 9.56
N ARG A 168 9.72 25.77 8.87
CA ARG A 168 9.96 27.21 8.63
C ARG A 168 9.57 28.08 9.82
N THR A 169 8.74 27.58 10.73
CA THR A 169 8.32 28.34 11.92
C THR A 169 9.28 28.15 13.09
N VAL A 170 10.02 27.03 13.15
CA VAL A 170 11.07 26.74 14.15
C VAL A 170 12.28 27.68 14.05
N GLU A 171 12.54 28.30 12.89
CA GLU A 171 13.59 29.35 12.76
C GLU A 171 13.24 30.67 13.49
N ARG A 172 12.02 30.80 14.05
CA ARG A 172 11.71 31.90 14.98
C ARG A 172 12.12 31.48 16.39
N PRO A 173 12.89 32.30 17.13
CA PRO A 173 13.28 32.02 18.52
C PRO A 173 12.11 32.21 19.50
N MET A 174 10.92 31.70 19.17
CA MET A 174 9.66 31.98 19.86
C MET A 174 9.12 30.81 20.70
N LEU A 175 9.77 29.65 20.71
CA LEU A 175 9.40 28.55 21.59
C LEU A 175 10.66 27.91 22.18
N SER A 176 11.06 28.41 23.35
CA SER A 176 12.04 27.73 24.20
C SER A 176 11.39 26.64 25.07
N LEU A 177 10.15 26.28 24.77
CA LEU A 177 9.41 25.18 25.37
C LEU A 177 9.41 24.04 24.36
N ASP A 178 9.63 22.82 24.85
CA ASP A 178 9.66 21.63 24.00
C ASP A 178 8.27 21.44 23.34
N GLU A 179 8.21 21.01 22.08
CA GLU A 179 6.92 20.79 21.37
C GLU A 179 5.99 19.83 22.17
N GLU A 180 6.59 18.92 22.95
CA GLU A 180 5.90 18.00 23.86
C GLU A 180 5.24 18.71 25.05
N ASP A 181 5.85 19.76 25.61
CA ASP A 181 5.31 20.51 26.74
C ASP A 181 4.02 21.25 26.35
N ILE A 182 3.99 21.79 25.13
CA ILE A 182 2.81 22.46 24.57
C ILE A 182 1.64 21.47 24.41
N LEU A 183 1.92 20.27 23.89
CA LEU A 183 0.88 19.25 23.70
C LEU A 183 0.32 18.76 25.04
N ASN A 184 1.16 18.60 26.05
CA ASN A 184 0.76 18.11 27.38
C ASN A 184 -0.12 19.14 28.12
N ASP A 185 0.18 20.44 28.01
CA ASP A 185 -0.60 21.52 28.64
C ASP A 185 -2.07 21.53 28.15
N PHE A 186 -2.29 21.31 26.84
CA PHE A 186 -3.64 21.18 26.27
C PHE A 186 -4.41 19.94 26.73
N VAL A 187 -3.72 18.86 27.11
CA VAL A 187 -4.37 17.64 27.61
C VAL A 187 -4.78 17.80 29.08
N GLU A 188 -4.00 18.55 29.87
CA GLU A 188 -4.26 18.76 31.31
C GLU A 188 -5.31 19.83 31.62
N GLU A 189 -5.58 20.79 30.72
CA GLU A 189 -6.66 21.78 30.90
C GLU A 189 -8.09 21.18 31.02
N GLY A 190 -8.25 19.86 30.81
CA GLY A 190 -9.51 19.14 30.96
C GLY A 190 -9.89 18.70 32.38
N HIS A 191 -9.03 18.87 33.40
CA HIS A 191 -9.32 18.40 34.77
C HIS A 191 -9.22 19.52 35.82
N PRO A 192 -10.33 19.97 36.44
CA PRO A 192 -10.27 20.97 37.50
C PRO A 192 -9.79 20.29 38.79
N THR A 193 -8.48 20.31 39.05
CA THR A 193 -7.92 19.96 40.36
C THR A 193 -7.99 21.19 41.27
N ASN A 194 -9.01 21.19 42.13
CA ASN A 194 -9.08 22.09 43.29
C ASN A 194 -7.96 21.73 44.28
N GLU A 195 -6.81 22.39 44.21
CA GLU A 195 -5.91 22.49 45.36
C GLU A 195 -5.44 23.93 45.57
N SER A 196 -6.00 24.53 46.62
CA SER A 196 -5.64 25.84 47.16
C SER A 196 -4.46 25.72 48.13
N GLY A 197 -3.33 26.34 47.80
CA GLY A 197 -2.21 26.60 48.71
C GLY A 197 -1.40 27.82 48.26
N PRO A 198 -1.20 28.87 49.09
CA PRO A 198 -0.54 30.09 48.63
C PRO A 198 0.92 30.17 49.12
N SER A 199 1.89 30.30 48.19
CA SER A 199 3.13 31.06 48.43
C SER A 199 4.07 31.14 47.21
N GLN A 200 4.42 32.38 46.85
CA GLN A 200 5.67 32.87 46.23
C GLN A 200 5.93 32.51 44.75
N SER A 201 5.59 33.38 43.79
CA SER A 201 6.27 34.62 43.35
C SER A 201 7.35 34.41 42.27
N ASN A 202 7.07 34.95 41.07
CA ASN A 202 7.94 35.24 39.92
C ASN A 202 7.86 34.37 38.64
N SER A 203 6.72 33.76 38.32
CA SER A 203 6.46 33.17 36.98
C SER A 203 5.31 33.81 36.20
N SER A 204 4.58 34.76 36.80
CA SER A 204 3.32 35.28 36.24
C SER A 204 3.45 36.30 35.10
N LEU A 205 4.67 36.60 34.64
CA LEU A 205 4.91 37.48 33.48
C LEU A 205 5.23 36.71 32.19
N SER A 206 5.48 35.39 32.29
CA SER A 206 5.65 34.51 31.12
C SER A 206 4.37 33.75 30.79
N SER A 207 3.56 33.39 31.80
CA SER A 207 2.33 32.61 31.61
C SER A 207 1.25 33.37 30.80
N GLY A 208 1.11 34.69 30.97
CA GLY A 208 0.15 35.47 30.18
C GLY A 208 0.55 35.66 28.71
N GLN A 209 1.86 35.71 28.43
CA GLN A 209 2.37 35.89 27.07
C GLN A 209 2.36 34.57 26.29
N VAL A 210 2.59 33.45 26.98
CA VAL A 210 2.40 32.09 26.44
C VAL A 210 0.92 31.83 26.17
N SER A 211 0.01 32.18 27.08
CA SER A 211 -1.44 32.00 26.88
C SER A 211 -1.97 32.78 25.67
N ASP A 212 -1.56 34.04 25.47
CA ASP A 212 -2.04 34.89 24.37
C ASP A 212 -1.49 34.47 22.98
N GLU A 213 -0.30 33.84 22.92
CA GLU A 213 0.28 33.29 21.69
C GLU A 213 -0.19 31.84 21.43
N LEU A 214 -0.48 31.07 22.48
CA LEU A 214 -1.03 29.72 22.41
C LEU A 214 -2.51 29.73 21.98
N GLU A 215 -3.27 30.75 22.39
CA GLU A 215 -4.64 31.00 21.93
C GLU A 215 -4.72 31.42 20.45
N GLN A 216 -3.60 31.90 19.86
CA GLN A 216 -3.48 32.19 18.43
C GLN A 216 -3.14 30.96 17.57
N LEU A 217 -2.76 29.85 18.20
CA LEU A 217 -2.37 28.63 17.50
C LEU A 217 -3.64 27.91 17.04
N SER A 218 -3.83 27.84 15.72
CA SER A 218 -5.05 27.27 15.16
C SER A 218 -5.15 25.78 15.49
N LEU A 219 -6.37 25.26 15.72
CA LEU A 219 -6.59 23.82 15.96
C LEU A 219 -5.95 22.94 14.87
N ASP A 220 -5.94 23.41 13.63
CA ASP A 220 -5.31 22.71 12.50
C ASP A 220 -3.79 22.63 12.64
N GLU A 221 -3.16 23.65 13.23
CA GLU A 221 -1.73 23.67 13.51
C GLU A 221 -1.38 22.77 14.70
N LEU A 222 -2.21 22.73 15.75
CA LEU A 222 -2.08 21.77 16.85
C LEU A 222 -2.19 20.32 16.36
N ILE A 223 -3.16 20.03 15.48
CA ILE A 223 -3.30 18.72 14.85
C ILE A 223 -2.07 18.39 14.00
N LEU A 224 -1.54 19.36 13.24
CA LEU A 224 -0.34 19.16 12.44
C LEU A 224 0.90 18.87 13.30
N MET A 225 1.08 19.60 14.41
CA MET A 225 2.18 19.38 15.35
C MET A 225 2.08 17.99 15.97
N ARG A 226 0.90 17.58 16.42
CA ARG A 226 0.66 16.22 16.92
C ARG A 226 0.97 15.15 15.88
N GLU A 227 0.49 15.31 14.65
CA GLU A 227 0.76 14.35 13.58
C GLU A 227 2.27 14.26 13.26
N LYS A 228 3.01 15.35 13.37
CA LYS A 228 4.46 15.36 13.20
C LYS A 228 5.14 14.61 14.35
N THR A 229 4.83 14.93 15.61
CA THR A 229 5.49 14.30 16.77
C THR A 229 5.24 12.79 16.80
N GLU A 230 4.00 12.36 16.55
CA GLU A 230 3.66 10.94 16.41
C GLU A 230 4.44 10.27 15.25
N PHE A 231 4.72 10.99 14.16
CA PHE A 231 5.48 10.48 13.03
C PHE A 231 6.99 10.39 13.32
N GLU A 232 7.57 11.38 13.98
CA GLU A 232 8.99 11.38 14.38
C GLU A 232 9.27 10.34 15.47
N GLU A 233 8.33 10.14 16.41
CA GLU A 233 8.39 9.06 17.39
C GLU A 233 8.40 7.69 16.71
N GLN A 234 7.54 7.47 15.70
CA GLN A 234 7.54 6.24 14.92
C GLN A 234 8.87 6.04 14.17
N LEU A 235 9.43 7.13 13.65
CA LEU A 235 10.69 7.12 12.91
C LEU A 235 11.90 6.82 13.81
N GLY A 236 11.80 7.17 15.09
CA GLY A 236 12.89 7.08 16.07
C GLY A 236 13.98 8.14 15.91
N ASP A 237 13.75 9.13 15.06
CA ASP A 237 14.66 10.27 14.82
C ASP A 237 13.85 11.46 14.27
N TYR A 238 14.34 12.68 14.48
CA TYR A 238 13.75 13.88 13.92
C TYR A 238 13.92 13.89 12.41
N LEU A 239 12.88 14.31 11.68
CA LEU A 239 12.89 14.38 10.22
C LEU A 239 13.99 15.32 9.68
N GLU A 240 14.39 16.33 10.46
CA GLU A 240 15.50 17.25 10.13
C GLU A 240 16.85 16.55 10.00
N ASN A 241 17.06 15.49 10.79
CA ASN A 241 18.30 14.73 10.80
C ASN A 241 18.38 13.74 9.64
N VAL A 242 17.24 13.43 9.01
CA VAL A 242 17.18 12.41 7.95
C VAL A 242 17.63 13.01 6.61
N PRO A 243 18.68 12.46 5.97
CA PRO A 243 19.12 12.95 4.68
C PRO A 243 18.01 12.80 3.61
N PRO A 244 17.82 13.80 2.72
CA PRO A 244 16.83 13.71 1.65
C PRO A 244 16.99 12.48 0.76
N ALA A 245 18.21 11.99 0.58
CA ALA A 245 18.49 10.77 -0.17
C ALA A 245 17.83 9.53 0.46
N ILE A 246 17.84 9.41 1.79
CA ILE A 246 17.20 8.28 2.49
C ILE A 246 15.68 8.36 2.36
N ILE A 247 15.11 9.56 2.44
CA ILE A 247 13.68 9.79 2.21
C ILE A 247 13.30 9.32 0.79
N THR A 248 14.10 9.68 -0.24
CA THR A 248 13.82 9.23 -1.61
C THR A 248 13.93 7.71 -1.76
N LEU A 249 14.91 7.07 -1.11
CA LEU A 249 15.06 5.61 -1.11
C LEU A 249 13.88 4.93 -0.43
N TRP A 250 13.41 5.46 0.69
CA TRP A 250 12.22 4.98 1.38
C TRP A 250 10.98 5.10 0.50
N ARG A 251 10.87 6.12 -0.35
CA ARG A 251 9.78 6.20 -1.32
C ARG A 251 9.93 5.24 -2.50
N MET A 252 11.16 4.93 -2.92
CA MET A 252 11.39 3.93 -3.95
C MET A 252 11.12 2.51 -3.45
N ASP A 253 11.31 2.24 -2.15
CA ASP A 253 11.04 0.91 -1.58
C ASP A 253 9.57 0.51 -1.72
N THR A 254 8.64 1.45 -1.50
CA THR A 254 7.20 1.20 -1.58
C THR A 254 6.80 0.94 -3.04
N VAL A 255 7.39 1.69 -3.97
CA VAL A 255 7.20 1.49 -5.42
C VAL A 255 7.63 0.08 -5.83
N LEU A 256 8.81 -0.37 -5.39
CA LEU A 256 9.32 -1.71 -5.71
C LEU A 256 8.43 -2.81 -5.14
N TRP A 257 7.98 -2.64 -3.89
CA TRP A 257 7.06 -3.58 -3.26
C TRP A 257 5.75 -3.70 -4.04
N HIS A 258 5.13 -2.58 -4.37
CA HIS A 258 3.85 -2.56 -5.10
C HIS A 258 3.99 -3.11 -6.52
N LEU A 259 5.02 -2.72 -7.25
CA LEU A 259 5.25 -3.21 -8.60
C LEU A 259 5.56 -4.72 -8.63
N GLY A 260 6.45 -5.19 -7.75
CA GLY A 260 6.85 -6.59 -7.69
C GLY A 260 5.70 -7.52 -7.28
N SER A 261 4.95 -7.14 -6.25
CA SER A 261 3.77 -7.91 -5.83
C SER A 261 2.65 -7.88 -6.87
N SER A 262 2.43 -6.75 -7.57
CA SER A 262 1.50 -6.66 -8.70
C SER A 262 1.92 -7.62 -9.83
N LEU A 263 3.20 -7.64 -10.21
CA LEU A 263 3.69 -8.53 -11.26
C LEU A 263 3.50 -10.01 -10.91
N LEU A 264 3.79 -10.39 -9.66
CA LEU A 264 3.65 -11.78 -9.18
C LEU A 264 2.19 -12.24 -9.15
N ILE A 265 1.28 -11.43 -8.60
CA ILE A 265 -0.15 -11.80 -8.53
C ILE A 265 -0.80 -11.79 -9.92
N CYS A 266 -0.37 -10.88 -10.79
CA CYS A 266 -0.85 -10.84 -12.16
C CYS A 266 -0.36 -12.05 -12.97
N ALA A 267 0.87 -12.50 -12.76
CA ALA A 267 1.41 -13.69 -13.42
C ALA A 267 0.63 -14.95 -13.01
N SER A 268 0.38 -15.13 -11.71
CA SER A 268 -0.39 -16.29 -11.24
C SER A 268 -1.85 -16.24 -11.67
N LEU A 269 -2.45 -15.05 -11.77
CA LEU A 269 -3.79 -14.89 -12.33
C LEU A 269 -3.82 -15.24 -13.82
N THR A 270 -2.81 -14.79 -14.58
CA THR A 270 -2.64 -15.07 -16.01
C THR A 270 -2.52 -16.58 -16.25
N GLU A 271 -1.70 -17.28 -15.46
CA GLU A 271 -1.60 -18.74 -15.50
C GLU A 271 -2.95 -19.41 -15.16
N ALA A 272 -3.67 -18.89 -14.17
CA ALA A 272 -4.97 -19.42 -13.78
C ALA A 272 -6.07 -19.22 -14.84
N GLN A 273 -6.01 -18.09 -15.56
CA GLN A 273 -6.87 -17.75 -16.70
C GLN A 273 -6.53 -18.55 -17.96
N GLY A 274 -5.33 -19.13 -18.04
CA GLY A 274 -4.79 -19.88 -19.18
C GLY A 274 -3.81 -19.04 -20.02
N CYS A 275 -2.86 -19.70 -20.66
CA CYS A 275 -1.80 -19.11 -21.49
C CYS A 275 -1.77 -19.75 -22.88
N SER A 276 -1.23 -19.01 -23.84
CA SER A 276 -0.97 -19.42 -25.22
C SER A 276 0.53 -19.51 -25.40
N SER A 277 1.02 -20.64 -25.90
CA SER A 277 2.40 -20.74 -26.37
C SER A 277 2.43 -20.57 -27.89
N LEU A 278 3.42 -19.85 -28.42
CA LEU A 278 3.68 -19.78 -29.86
C LEU A 278 4.10 -21.16 -30.42
N SER A 279 4.55 -22.08 -29.56
CA SER A 279 4.95 -23.45 -29.92
C SER A 279 3.79 -24.44 -29.97
N MET A 280 2.53 -23.97 -29.85
CA MET A 280 1.38 -24.85 -29.90
C MET A 280 1.28 -25.50 -31.28
N ILE A 281 1.28 -26.83 -31.29
CA ILE A 281 1.06 -27.62 -32.50
C ILE A 281 -0.38 -27.35 -32.96
N GLU A 282 -0.54 -27.19 -34.27
CA GLU A 282 -1.80 -26.95 -34.96
C GLU A 282 -2.89 -27.93 -34.47
N GLY A 283 -3.75 -27.47 -33.54
CA GLY A 283 -4.74 -28.30 -32.85
C GLY A 283 -4.93 -28.02 -31.35
N ASP A 284 -3.97 -27.37 -30.69
CA ASP A 284 -4.14 -26.97 -29.29
C ASP A 284 -4.93 -25.66 -29.18
N VAL A 285 -6.16 -25.78 -28.67
CA VAL A 285 -7.12 -24.67 -28.52
C VAL A 285 -6.71 -23.77 -27.34
N TYR A 286 -6.68 -22.45 -27.54
CA TYR A 286 -6.46 -21.43 -26.51
C TYR A 286 -7.69 -21.24 -25.62
N ARG A 287 -7.46 -21.02 -24.31
CA ARG A 287 -8.48 -21.23 -23.28
C ARG A 287 -8.39 -20.07 -22.31
N PHE A 288 -9.20 -19.05 -22.54
CA PHE A 288 -9.33 -17.91 -21.65
C PHE A 288 -10.52 -18.15 -20.71
N THR A 289 -10.29 -18.40 -19.44
CA THR A 289 -11.36 -18.47 -18.44
C THR A 289 -11.48 -17.14 -17.69
N PRO A 290 -12.47 -16.29 -18.00
CA PRO A 290 -12.72 -15.10 -17.19
C PRO A 290 -13.07 -15.53 -15.77
N PHE A 291 -12.51 -14.88 -14.77
CA PHE A 291 -12.67 -15.22 -13.35
C PHE A 291 -12.28 -16.67 -13.01
N PRO A 292 -10.97 -17.01 -13.02
CA PRO A 292 -10.53 -18.33 -12.61
C PRO A 292 -10.82 -18.57 -11.13
N ALA A 293 -10.98 -19.85 -10.75
CA ALA A 293 -11.20 -20.21 -9.35
C ALA A 293 -10.06 -19.70 -8.46
N LEU A 294 -10.39 -18.97 -7.39
CA LEU A 294 -9.44 -18.38 -6.45
C LEU A 294 -8.42 -19.39 -5.90
N VAL A 295 -8.80 -20.68 -5.82
CA VAL A 295 -7.92 -21.76 -5.38
C VAL A 295 -6.64 -21.86 -6.23
N ARG A 296 -6.71 -21.53 -7.53
CA ARG A 296 -5.55 -21.58 -8.44
C ARG A 296 -4.55 -20.46 -8.18
N VAL A 297 -5.03 -19.28 -7.78
CA VAL A 297 -4.22 -18.10 -7.45
C VAL A 297 -3.85 -18.06 -5.95
N GLY A 298 -4.55 -18.88 -5.14
CA GLY A 298 -4.55 -18.83 -3.69
C GLY A 298 -3.18 -18.98 -3.06
N VAL A 299 -2.29 -19.80 -3.63
CA VAL A 299 -0.93 -19.98 -3.10
C VAL A 299 -0.14 -18.67 -3.18
N THR A 300 -0.07 -18.06 -4.37
CA THR A 300 0.63 -16.79 -4.54
C THR A 300 -0.01 -15.65 -3.74
N TYR A 301 -1.35 -15.64 -3.67
CA TYR A 301 -2.10 -14.69 -2.88
C TYR A 301 -1.70 -14.75 -1.40
N TRP A 302 -1.77 -15.94 -0.79
CA TRP A 302 -1.43 -16.09 0.64
C TRP A 302 0.04 -15.84 0.92
N ILE A 303 0.96 -16.23 0.02
CA ILE A 303 2.38 -15.91 0.16
C ILE A 303 2.59 -14.39 0.19
N LEU A 304 1.96 -13.64 -0.72
CA LEU A 304 2.10 -12.18 -0.75
C LEU A 304 1.46 -11.51 0.48
N VAL A 305 0.28 -11.96 0.90
CA VAL A 305 -0.39 -11.47 2.12
C VAL A 305 0.47 -11.71 3.36
N LEU A 306 1.06 -12.90 3.48
CA LEU A 306 1.95 -13.24 4.59
C LEU A 306 3.24 -12.43 4.53
N LEU A 307 3.89 -12.36 3.36
CA LEU A 307 5.13 -11.64 3.19
C LEU A 307 4.98 -10.14 3.48
N HIS A 308 3.92 -9.51 2.95
CA HIS A 308 3.64 -8.10 3.20
C HIS A 308 3.20 -7.85 4.64
N GLY A 309 2.37 -8.73 5.21
CA GLY A 309 1.91 -8.62 6.60
C GLY A 309 3.06 -8.74 7.59
N ILE A 310 3.89 -9.77 7.46
CA ILE A 310 5.10 -9.96 8.28
C ILE A 310 6.08 -8.80 8.05
N GLY A 311 6.31 -8.40 6.79
CA GLY A 311 7.15 -7.25 6.47
C GLY A 311 6.70 -5.96 7.16
N SER A 312 5.39 -5.70 7.16
CA SER A 312 4.81 -4.53 7.84
C SER A 312 5.00 -4.56 9.36
N ILE A 313 4.85 -5.74 9.97
CA ILE A 313 5.05 -5.92 11.42
C ILE A 313 6.52 -5.75 11.78
N ILE A 314 7.42 -6.38 11.01
CA ILE A 314 8.88 -6.23 11.20
C ILE A 314 9.27 -4.76 11.05
N TRP A 315 8.73 -4.06 10.05
CA TRP A 315 8.99 -2.64 9.83
C TRP A 315 8.59 -1.81 11.05
N MET A 316 7.36 -1.98 11.53
CA MET A 316 6.85 -1.28 12.72
C MET A 316 7.70 -1.51 13.98
N ILE A 317 8.21 -2.73 14.18
CA ILE A 317 9.04 -3.06 15.35
C ILE A 317 10.48 -2.55 15.18
N SER A 318 11.01 -2.60 13.96
CA SER A 318 12.42 -2.36 13.67
C SER A 318 12.74 -0.88 13.50
N LEU A 319 11.80 -0.10 12.96
CA LEU A 319 11.99 1.32 12.66
C LEU A 319 12.45 2.14 13.88
N PRO A 320 11.75 2.12 15.03
CA PRO A 320 12.15 2.92 16.19
C PRO A 320 13.44 2.43 16.86
N ARG A 321 13.92 1.21 16.57
CA ARG A 321 15.08 0.60 17.25
C ARG A 321 16.37 0.65 16.44
N ILE A 322 16.26 0.45 15.12
CA ILE A 322 17.41 0.26 14.21
C ILE A 322 17.59 1.50 13.31
N GLY A 323 16.59 2.38 13.28
CA GLY A 323 16.59 3.61 12.49
C GLY A 323 16.17 3.38 11.03
N LEU A 324 15.72 4.47 10.39
CA LEU A 324 15.17 4.47 9.03
C LEU A 324 16.10 3.84 7.99
N THR A 325 17.37 4.23 7.99
CA THR A 325 18.34 3.85 6.94
C THR A 325 18.45 2.33 6.74
N THR A 326 18.67 1.58 7.82
CA THR A 326 18.85 0.11 7.76
C THR A 326 17.55 -0.58 7.33
N VAL A 327 16.41 -0.10 7.85
CA VAL A 327 15.10 -0.66 7.54
C VAL A 327 14.74 -0.41 6.07
N THR A 328 15.01 0.79 5.55
CA THR A 328 14.78 1.12 4.14
C THR A 328 15.65 0.27 3.21
N TYR A 329 16.95 0.10 3.50
CA TYR A 329 17.82 -0.72 2.63
C TYR A 329 17.39 -2.19 2.60
N THR A 330 17.03 -2.76 3.75
CA THR A 330 16.55 -4.14 3.83
C THR A 330 15.21 -4.31 3.12
N SER A 331 14.27 -3.37 3.32
CA SER A 331 12.98 -3.34 2.61
C SER A 331 13.17 -3.23 1.09
N MET A 332 14.06 -2.35 0.63
CA MET A 332 14.37 -2.16 -0.78
C MET A 332 14.94 -3.42 -1.42
N LEU A 333 15.83 -4.14 -0.72
CA LEU A 333 16.38 -5.42 -1.20
C LEU A 333 15.26 -6.46 -1.38
N VAL A 334 14.34 -6.56 -0.42
CA VAL A 334 13.16 -7.43 -0.56
C VAL A 334 12.28 -7.00 -1.73
N GLY A 335 12.06 -5.69 -1.92
CA GLY A 335 11.33 -5.14 -3.06
C GLY A 335 11.98 -5.49 -4.40
N LEU A 336 13.31 -5.40 -4.50
CA LEU A 336 14.06 -5.80 -5.71
C LEU A 336 13.94 -7.30 -5.98
N ILE A 337 13.99 -8.15 -4.94
CA ILE A 337 13.75 -9.59 -5.07
C ILE A 337 12.34 -9.83 -5.62
N LEU A 338 11.32 -9.11 -5.11
CA LEU A 338 9.95 -9.25 -5.58
C LEU A 338 9.78 -8.83 -7.04
N VAL A 339 10.36 -7.70 -7.45
CA VAL A 339 10.33 -7.25 -8.84
C VAL A 339 11.05 -8.24 -9.74
N SER A 340 12.24 -8.71 -9.32
CA SER A 340 13.01 -9.70 -10.08
C SER A 340 12.27 -11.03 -10.20
N ALA A 341 11.65 -11.51 -9.11
CA ALA A 341 10.82 -12.71 -9.12
C ALA A 341 9.59 -12.55 -10.02
N GLY A 342 8.95 -11.37 -9.99
CA GLY A 342 7.87 -11.01 -10.89
C GLY A 342 8.31 -11.06 -12.35
N LEU A 343 9.34 -10.31 -12.72
CA LEU A 343 9.90 -10.28 -14.08
C LEU A 343 10.38 -11.66 -14.54
N GLY A 344 11.01 -12.43 -13.65
CA GLY A 344 11.43 -13.81 -13.94
C GLY A 344 10.26 -14.74 -14.21
N ARG A 345 9.13 -14.56 -13.52
CA ARG A 345 7.90 -15.33 -13.77
C ARG A 345 7.25 -14.99 -15.12
N TRP A 346 7.50 -13.79 -15.64
CA TRP A 346 7.13 -13.37 -16.99
C TRP A 346 8.21 -13.65 -18.04
N ASN A 347 9.25 -14.42 -17.70
CA ASN A 347 10.37 -14.75 -18.59
C ASN A 347 11.11 -13.51 -19.15
N ALA A 348 11.00 -12.35 -18.51
CA ALA A 348 11.60 -11.09 -18.96
C ALA A 348 13.11 -10.96 -18.63
N LEU A 349 13.67 -11.89 -17.85
CA LEU A 349 15.06 -11.87 -17.37
C LEU A 349 15.99 -12.87 -18.11
N VAL A 350 15.52 -13.49 -19.19
CA VAL A 350 16.24 -14.55 -19.93
C VAL A 350 16.92 -14.03 -21.18
#